data_AF-A0A651HXQ7-F1
#
_entry.id   AF-A0A651HXQ7-F1
#
_cell.length_a   1.000
_cell.length_b   1.000
_cell.length_c   1.000
_cell.angle_alpha   90.00
_cell.angle_beta   90.00
_cell.angle_gamma   90.00
#
_symmetry.space_group_name_H-M   'P 1'
#
loop_
_entity.id
_entity.type
_entity.pdbx_description
1 polymer ?
#
loop_
_entity_poly.entity_id
_entity_poly.type
_entity_poly.pdbx_seq_one_letter_code
_entity_poly.pdbx_strand_id
1 'polypeptide(L)'
;MNLVKIHDREFEILIDPRMVKLRIEELGKLITSHYGERCPVVLSVMHGAVIFAADLVREIGAPLEMDFVRLKSYSGLESTGEILMTQKWERDLNGREVLIVEDIIDSGNSMQFLKKELLEAGAEDVKIACLLFKPKAFKFNYDIDYIGFEIGNEFVVGFGLDYDGHGRNLAGIYQLKSV
;
A
#
# COMPACT_ATOMS: atom_id res chain seq x y z
N MET A 1 8.34 27.09 -1.76
CA MET A 1 8.67 26.15 -0.66
C MET A 1 7.41 25.33 -0.39
N ASN A 2 7.45 24.02 -0.62
CA ASN A 2 6.30 23.14 -0.44
C ASN A 2 6.32 22.55 0.97
N LEU A 3 6.12 23.42 1.97
CA LEU A 3 5.99 23.06 3.38
C LEU A 3 4.52 22.93 3.74
N VAL A 4 4.17 21.92 4.52
CA VAL A 4 2.83 21.72 5.07
C VAL A 4 2.95 21.52 6.58
N LYS A 5 2.08 22.17 7.34
CA LYS A 5 1.99 21.96 8.79
C LYS A 5 0.77 21.10 9.09
N ILE A 6 0.97 20.01 9.84
CA ILE A 6 -0.09 19.15 10.35
C ILE A 6 0.12 19.07 11.86
N HIS A 7 -0.86 19.56 12.63
CA HIS A 7 -0.77 19.71 14.08
C HIS A 7 0.51 20.44 14.52
N ASP A 8 1.37 19.76 15.28
CA ASP A 8 2.62 20.24 15.86
C ASP A 8 3.85 20.02 14.96
N ARG A 9 3.69 19.44 13.77
CA ARG A 9 4.80 19.03 12.89
C ARG A 9 4.78 19.74 11.55
N GLU A 10 5.97 20.03 11.04
CA GLU A 10 6.19 20.53 9.68
C GLU A 10 6.70 19.41 8.79
N PHE A 11 6.17 19.35 7.57
CA PHE A 11 6.51 18.37 6.56
C PHE A 11 6.95 19.10 5.29
N GLU A 12 7.93 18.55 4.60
CA GLU A 12 8.41 19.03 3.31
C GLU A 12 8.20 17.98 2.23
N ILE A 13 8.06 18.42 0.98
CA ILE A 13 7.80 17.51 -0.13
C ILE A 13 8.95 16.50 -0.31
N LEU A 14 8.60 15.21 -0.32
CA LEU A 14 9.52 14.12 -0.63
C LEU A 14 9.30 13.67 -2.08
N ILE A 15 8.05 13.44 -2.48
CA ILE A 15 7.68 13.02 -3.84
C ILE A 15 6.61 13.96 -4.40
N ASP A 16 6.92 14.56 -5.55
CA ASP A 16 6.01 15.46 -6.27
C ASP A 16 4.75 14.70 -6.74
N PRO A 17 3.55 15.29 -6.63
CA PRO A 17 2.31 14.67 -7.11
C PRO A 17 2.38 14.15 -8.55
N ARG A 18 3.11 14.85 -9.42
CA ARG A 18 3.29 14.44 -10.82
C ARG A 18 4.14 13.18 -10.94
N MET A 19 5.15 13.03 -10.09
CA MET A 19 5.98 11.82 -10.04
C MET A 19 5.16 10.63 -9.55
N VAL A 20 4.33 10.82 -8.52
CA VAL A 20 3.40 9.79 -8.03
C VAL A 20 2.49 9.33 -9.18
N LYS A 21 1.84 10.26 -9.87
CA LYS A 21 0.95 9.94 -10.99
C LYS A 21 1.67 9.15 -12.09
N LEU A 22 2.82 9.64 -12.57
CA LEU A 22 3.60 8.97 -13.62
C LEU A 22 3.98 7.55 -13.20
N ARG A 23 4.38 7.35 -11.94
CA ARG A 23 4.75 6.03 -11.44
C ARG A 23 3.55 5.09 -11.40
N ILE A 24 2.38 5.56 -11.01
CA ILE A 24 1.14 4.75 -11.00
C ILE A 24 0.77 4.33 -12.43
N GLU A 25 0.90 5.21 -13.42
CA GLU A 25 0.68 4.88 -14.84
C GLU A 25 1.65 3.77 -15.32
N GLU A 26 2.90 3.80 -14.88
CA GLU A 26 3.88 2.73 -15.17
C GLU A 26 3.51 1.40 -14.51
N LEU A 27 3.14 1.42 -13.23
CA LEU A 27 2.72 0.23 -12.50
C LEU A 27 1.47 -0.39 -13.13
N GLY A 28 0.48 0.43 -13.49
CA GLY A 28 -0.74 -0.03 -14.17
C GLY A 28 -0.43 -0.80 -15.45
N LYS A 29 0.52 -0.33 -16.27
CA LYS A 29 0.95 -1.04 -17.49
C LYS A 29 1.63 -2.37 -17.18
N LEU A 30 2.50 -2.44 -16.17
CA LEU A 30 3.15 -3.68 -15.76
C LEU A 30 2.13 -4.72 -15.29
N ILE A 31 1.18 -4.30 -14.44
CA ILE A 31 0.12 -5.14 -13.91
C ILE A 31 -0.83 -5.60 -15.05
N THR A 32 -1.16 -4.70 -15.97
CA THR A 32 -1.95 -5.02 -17.17
C THR A 32 -1.27 -6.11 -18.00
N SER A 33 0.04 -5.97 -18.25
CA SER A 33 0.80 -6.97 -19.00
C SER A 33 0.87 -8.32 -18.28
N HIS A 34 0.90 -8.31 -16.94
CA HIS A 34 0.93 -9.53 -16.15
C HIS A 34 -0.41 -10.28 -16.19
N TYR A 35 -1.53 -9.59 -15.95
CA TYR A 35 -2.84 -10.25 -15.86
C TYR A 35 -3.47 -10.51 -17.23
N GLY A 36 -3.26 -9.64 -18.22
CA GLY A 36 -3.84 -9.79 -19.55
C GLY A 36 -5.37 -9.81 -19.49
N GLU A 37 -5.98 -10.93 -19.91
CA GLU A 37 -7.44 -11.12 -19.89
C GLU A 37 -7.95 -11.73 -18.57
N ARG A 38 -7.06 -12.07 -17.63
CA ARG A 38 -7.42 -12.63 -16.32
C ARG A 38 -8.05 -11.54 -15.45
N CYS A 39 -8.92 -11.96 -14.52
CA CYS A 39 -9.69 -11.07 -13.65
C CYS A 39 -9.28 -11.23 -12.17
N PRO A 40 -8.17 -10.61 -11.73
CA PRO A 40 -7.75 -10.67 -10.34
C PRO A 40 -8.71 -9.90 -9.42
N VAL A 41 -8.67 -10.25 -8.13
CA VAL A 41 -9.26 -9.42 -7.07
C VAL A 41 -8.20 -8.44 -6.59
N VAL A 42 -8.41 -7.15 -6.79
CA VAL A 42 -7.61 -6.08 -6.20
C VAL A 42 -8.10 -5.83 -4.79
N LEU A 43 -7.26 -6.18 -3.81
CA LEU A 43 -7.57 -6.06 -2.38
C LEU A 43 -6.81 -4.87 -1.79
N SER A 44 -7.52 -3.77 -1.54
CA SER A 44 -6.92 -2.56 -0.95
C SER A 44 -6.88 -2.64 0.57
N VAL A 45 -5.73 -2.33 1.17
CA VAL A 45 -5.58 -2.28 2.63
C VAL A 45 -5.99 -0.92 3.16
N MET A 46 -6.98 -0.90 4.06
CA MET A 46 -7.51 0.32 4.65
C MET A 46 -6.70 0.79 5.87
N HIS A 47 -6.58 2.09 6.10
CA HIS A 47 -7.17 3.19 5.30
C HIS A 47 -6.23 3.77 4.25
N GLY A 48 -4.93 3.65 4.47
CA GLY A 48 -3.94 4.46 3.77
C GLY A 48 -3.82 4.14 2.28
N ALA A 49 -3.97 2.88 1.89
CA ALA A 49 -3.84 2.47 0.50
C ALA A 49 -5.01 2.90 -0.40
N VAL A 50 -6.12 3.40 0.15
CA VAL A 50 -7.35 3.68 -0.63
C VAL A 50 -7.11 4.66 -1.77
N ILE A 51 -6.30 5.71 -1.53
CA ILE A 51 -6.01 6.72 -2.57
C ILE A 51 -5.15 6.11 -3.68
N PHE A 52 -4.09 5.39 -3.30
CA PHE A 52 -3.23 4.68 -4.26
C PHE A 52 -4.00 3.61 -5.04
N ALA A 53 -4.82 2.81 -4.38
CA ALA A 53 -5.64 1.79 -5.02
C ALA A 53 -6.61 2.40 -6.03
N ALA A 54 -7.29 3.50 -5.67
CA ALA A 54 -8.22 4.17 -6.56
C ALA A 54 -7.52 4.71 -7.82
N ASP A 55 -6.31 5.27 -7.69
CA ASP A 55 -5.53 5.74 -8.83
C ASP A 55 -4.99 4.56 -9.67
N LEU A 56 -4.47 3.52 -9.01
CA LEU A 56 -3.87 2.37 -9.69
C LEU A 56 -4.87 1.57 -10.52
N VAL A 57 -6.06 1.28 -9.98
CA VAL A 57 -7.07 0.49 -10.72
C VAL A 57 -7.56 1.17 -11.99
N ARG A 58 -7.48 2.51 -12.09
CA ARG A 58 -7.81 3.25 -13.31
C ARG A 58 -6.75 3.08 -14.41
N GLU A 59 -5.52 2.79 -14.02
CA GLU A 59 -4.39 2.58 -14.95
C GLU A 59 -4.21 1.09 -15.33
N ILE A 60 -4.95 0.17 -14.70
CA ILE A 60 -4.96 -1.24 -15.06
C ILE A 60 -5.96 -1.48 -16.20
N GLY A 61 -5.46 -1.90 -17.35
CA GLY A 61 -6.24 -2.23 -18.55
C GLY A 61 -6.75 -3.67 -18.61
N ALA A 62 -6.62 -4.44 -17.53
CA ALA A 62 -7.17 -5.79 -17.39
C ALA A 62 -8.54 -5.74 -16.67
N PRO A 63 -9.46 -6.70 -16.91
CA PRO A 63 -10.65 -6.82 -16.08
C PRO A 63 -10.23 -7.08 -14.63
N LEU A 64 -10.94 -6.50 -13.66
CA LEU A 64 -10.63 -6.70 -12.24
C LEU A 64 -11.89 -6.58 -11.38
N GLU A 65 -11.83 -7.18 -10.20
CA GLU A 65 -12.77 -6.94 -9.12
C GLU A 65 -12.06 -6.19 -7.99
N MET A 66 -12.79 -5.39 -7.21
CA MET A 66 -12.23 -4.73 -6.03
C MET A 66 -12.87 -5.25 -4.75
N ASP A 67 -12.06 -5.29 -3.69
CA ASP A 67 -12.46 -5.55 -2.31
C ASP A 67 -11.51 -4.82 -1.34
N PHE A 68 -11.84 -4.80 -0.05
CA PHE A 68 -11.08 -4.09 0.98
C PHE A 68 -10.82 -4.97 2.20
N VAL A 69 -9.66 -4.76 2.83
CA VAL A 69 -9.30 -5.40 4.11
C VAL A 69 -8.82 -4.32 5.08
N ARG A 70 -9.06 -4.51 6.37
CA ARG A 70 -8.53 -3.59 7.39
C ARG A 70 -7.69 -4.33 8.41
N LEU A 71 -6.41 -4.02 8.43
CA LEU A 71 -5.45 -4.55 9.40
C LEU A 71 -5.18 -3.51 10.49
N LYS A 72 -4.91 -3.99 11.71
CA LYS A 72 -4.43 -3.17 12.82
C LYS A 72 -3.23 -3.88 13.44
N SER A 73 -2.07 -3.24 13.41
CA SER A 73 -0.91 -3.68 14.19
C SER A 73 -1.15 -3.34 15.65
N TYR A 74 -0.94 -4.29 16.57
CA TYR A 74 -0.98 -3.98 17.99
C TYR A 74 0.20 -3.08 18.37
N SER A 75 -0.11 -1.86 18.81
CA SER A 75 0.87 -0.87 19.27
C SER A 75 0.97 -0.88 20.80
N GLY A 76 2.03 -1.49 21.31
CA GLY A 76 2.62 -1.27 22.64
C GLY A 76 4.07 -0.81 22.50
N LEU A 77 4.81 -0.66 23.62
CA LEU A 77 6.23 -0.21 23.62
C LEU A 77 7.16 -1.07 22.74
N GLU A 78 6.75 -2.29 22.40
CA GLU A 78 7.33 -3.11 21.34
C GLU A 78 6.17 -3.70 20.52
N SER A 79 6.29 -3.71 19.19
CA SER A 79 5.34 -4.45 18.35
C SER A 79 5.45 -5.93 18.70
N THR A 80 4.40 -6.55 19.24
CA THR A 80 4.37 -8.00 19.49
C THR A 80 4.42 -8.82 18.20
N GLY A 81 4.30 -8.17 17.04
CA GLY A 81 4.19 -8.80 15.72
C GLY A 81 2.78 -9.32 15.44
N GLU A 82 1.86 -9.22 16.40
CA GLU A 82 0.47 -9.65 16.22
C GLU A 82 -0.30 -8.61 15.39
N ILE A 83 -0.96 -9.12 14.34
CA ILE A 83 -1.78 -8.34 13.43
C ILE A 83 -3.22 -8.78 13.60
N LEU A 84 -4.10 -7.82 13.86
CA LEU A 84 -5.53 -8.04 13.93
C LEU A 84 -6.18 -7.64 12.61
N MET A 85 -6.86 -8.58 11.96
CA MET A 85 -7.77 -8.25 10.88
C MET A 85 -9.11 -7.79 11.45
N THR A 86 -9.40 -6.50 11.33
CA THR A 86 -10.61 -5.87 11.86
C THR A 86 -11.77 -5.84 10.87
N GLN A 87 -11.48 -6.02 9.58
CA GLN A 87 -12.46 -6.21 8.52
C GLN A 87 -11.87 -7.17 7.50
N LYS A 88 -12.59 -8.24 7.19
CA LYS A 88 -12.27 -9.21 6.13
C LYS A 88 -12.89 -8.73 4.80
N TRP A 89 -12.31 -9.23 3.71
CA TRP A 89 -12.90 -9.12 2.37
C TRP A 89 -14.23 -9.90 2.31
N GLU A 90 -15.08 -9.58 1.35
CA GLU A 90 -16.41 -10.18 1.19
C GLU A 90 -16.44 -11.25 0.09
N ARG A 91 -15.54 -11.15 -0.89
CA ARG A 91 -15.51 -12.05 -2.07
C ARG A 91 -14.99 -13.44 -1.75
N ASP A 92 -15.47 -14.42 -2.51
CA ASP A 92 -14.83 -15.74 -2.55
C ASP A 92 -13.51 -15.66 -3.32
N LEU A 93 -12.43 -16.09 -2.67
CA LEU A 93 -11.07 -16.06 -3.20
C LEU A 93 -10.58 -17.43 -3.67
N ASN A 94 -11.38 -18.48 -3.52
CA ASN A 94 -10.96 -19.83 -3.90
C ASN A 94 -10.64 -19.93 -5.40
N GLY A 95 -9.41 -20.31 -5.75
CA GLY A 95 -8.92 -20.36 -7.12
C GLY A 95 -8.79 -19.00 -7.79
N ARG A 96 -8.74 -17.90 -7.02
CA ARG A 96 -8.59 -16.54 -7.54
C ARG A 96 -7.16 -16.04 -7.39
N GLU A 97 -6.73 -15.22 -8.34
CA GLU A 97 -5.54 -14.40 -8.19
C GLU A 97 -5.89 -13.12 -7.43
N VAL A 98 -5.05 -12.74 -6.47
CA VAL A 98 -5.25 -11.54 -5.65
C VAL A 98 -4.07 -10.60 -5.80
N LEU A 99 -4.36 -9.32 -6.07
CA LEU A 99 -3.39 -8.24 -6.00
C LEU A 99 -3.64 -7.42 -4.74
N ILE A 100 -2.80 -7.58 -3.73
CA ILE A 100 -2.81 -6.71 -2.55
C ILE A 100 -2.29 -5.33 -2.97
N VAL A 101 -2.98 -4.28 -2.54
CA VAL A 101 -2.56 -2.88 -2.71
C VAL A 101 -2.38 -2.23 -1.35
N GLU A 102 -1.14 -1.80 -1.06
CA GLU A 102 -0.71 -1.20 0.20
C GLU A 102 -0.09 0.19 -0.02
N ASP A 103 -0.25 1.12 0.92
CA ASP A 103 0.40 2.44 0.82
C ASP A 103 1.89 2.37 1.15
N ILE A 104 2.26 1.68 2.22
CA ILE A 104 3.65 1.58 2.67
C ILE A 104 3.97 0.21 3.25
N ILE A 105 5.07 -0.38 2.77
CA ILE A 105 5.66 -1.58 3.36
C ILE A 105 6.95 -1.19 4.09
N ASP A 106 6.90 -1.31 5.42
CA ASP A 106 8.03 -1.10 6.33
C ASP A 106 8.62 -2.45 6.76
N SER A 107 8.33 -2.92 7.99
CA SER A 107 8.81 -4.22 8.48
C SER A 107 8.37 -5.45 7.66
N GLY A 108 7.30 -5.34 6.88
CA GLY A 108 6.72 -6.43 6.09
C GLY A 108 5.79 -7.38 6.84
N ASN A 109 5.55 -7.18 8.14
CA ASN A 109 4.71 -8.07 8.94
C ASN A 109 3.27 -8.15 8.41
N SER A 110 2.65 -7.00 8.12
CA SER A 110 1.26 -6.91 7.65
C SER A 110 1.04 -7.70 6.35
N MET A 111 1.95 -7.56 5.40
CA MET A 111 1.88 -8.26 4.12
C MET A 111 2.19 -9.75 4.24
N GLN A 112 3.13 -10.15 5.11
CA GLN A 112 3.36 -11.56 5.40
C GLN A 112 2.10 -12.24 5.96
N PHE A 113 1.46 -11.60 6.94
CA PHE A 113 0.23 -12.09 7.54
C PHE A 113 -0.91 -12.16 6.51
N LEU A 114 -1.14 -11.08 5.77
CA LEU A 114 -2.24 -11.02 4.80
C LEU A 114 -2.05 -12.01 3.67
N LYS A 115 -0.83 -12.15 3.12
CA LYS A 115 -0.52 -13.14 2.08
C LYS A 115 -0.81 -14.55 2.56
N LYS A 116 -0.45 -14.89 3.80
CA LYS A 116 -0.77 -16.19 4.41
C LYS A 116 -2.29 -16.41 4.51
N GLU A 117 -3.03 -15.44 5.07
CA GLU A 117 -4.49 -15.54 5.22
C GLU A 117 -5.22 -15.72 3.88
N LEU A 118 -4.77 -15.04 2.82
CA LEU A 118 -5.37 -15.15 1.49
C LEU A 118 -5.13 -16.53 0.85
N LEU A 119 -3.91 -17.06 0.97
CA LEU A 119 -3.58 -18.40 0.49
C LEU A 119 -4.35 -19.48 1.28
N GLU A 120 -4.49 -19.32 2.59
CA GLU A 120 -5.31 -20.23 3.42
C GLU A 120 -6.82 -20.14 3.08
N ALA A 121 -7.27 -18.99 2.58
CA ALA A 121 -8.62 -18.81 2.05
C ALA A 121 -8.82 -19.34 0.62
N GLY A 122 -7.79 -19.95 0.03
CA GLY A 122 -7.86 -20.61 -1.27
C GLY A 122 -7.43 -19.78 -2.47
N ALA A 123 -6.84 -18.59 -2.27
CA ALA A 123 -6.26 -17.83 -3.38
C ALA A 123 -5.20 -18.67 -4.11
N GLU A 124 -5.25 -18.67 -5.45
CA GLU A 124 -4.32 -19.41 -6.30
C GLU A 124 -2.94 -18.73 -6.36
N ASP A 125 -2.93 -17.40 -6.46
CA ASP A 125 -1.74 -16.57 -6.43
C ASP A 125 -2.00 -15.25 -5.70
N VAL A 126 -0.97 -14.73 -5.04
CA VAL A 126 -1.03 -13.47 -4.29
C VAL A 126 0.17 -12.60 -4.62
N LYS A 127 -0.12 -11.49 -5.31
CA LYS A 127 0.82 -10.44 -5.70
C LYS A 127 0.69 -9.22 -4.80
N ILE A 128 1.75 -8.45 -4.66
CA ILE A 128 1.80 -7.25 -3.82
C ILE A 128 2.22 -6.04 -4.65
N ALA A 129 1.37 -5.02 -4.66
CA ALA A 129 1.70 -3.68 -5.08
C ALA A 129 1.76 -2.74 -3.87
N CYS A 130 2.85 -2.01 -3.71
CA CYS A 130 2.95 -0.95 -2.71
C CYS A 130 3.36 0.37 -3.32
N LEU A 131 2.84 1.48 -2.79
CA LEU A 131 3.28 2.80 -3.21
C LEU A 131 4.69 3.09 -2.68
N LEU A 132 4.94 2.80 -1.40
CA LEU A 132 6.22 3.05 -0.73
C LEU A 132 6.80 1.77 -0.14
N PHE A 133 8.11 1.60 -0.30
CA PHE A 133 8.85 0.49 0.28
C PHE A 133 10.08 0.99 1.05
N LYS A 134 10.27 0.48 2.27
CA LYS A 134 11.43 0.76 3.13
C LYS A 134 12.36 -0.45 3.20
N PRO A 135 13.29 -0.63 2.24
CA PRO A 135 14.12 -1.84 2.17
C PRO A 135 14.98 -2.05 3.42
N LYS A 136 15.39 -0.99 4.11
CA LYS A 136 16.22 -1.08 5.33
C LYS A 136 15.45 -1.59 6.56
N ALA A 137 14.13 -1.46 6.58
CA ALA A 137 13.28 -1.90 7.68
C ALA A 137 12.67 -3.28 7.43
N PHE A 138 12.66 -3.73 6.17
CA PHE A 138 12.08 -5.00 5.75
C PHE A 138 12.79 -6.20 6.39
N LYS A 139 12.01 -7.09 7.01
CA LYS A 139 12.53 -8.23 7.80
C LYS A 139 12.36 -9.59 7.14
N PHE A 140 11.77 -9.63 5.96
CA PHE A 140 11.38 -10.87 5.29
C PHE A 140 12.15 -11.06 3.98
N ASN A 141 11.94 -12.20 3.35
CA ASN A 141 12.59 -12.57 2.08
C ASN A 141 11.56 -12.96 1.00
N TYR A 142 10.36 -12.39 1.07
CA TYR A 142 9.39 -12.52 -0.02
C TYR A 142 9.49 -11.29 -0.93
N ASP A 143 9.16 -11.50 -2.19
CA ASP A 143 9.18 -10.45 -3.21
C ASP A 143 7.98 -9.50 -3.06
N ILE A 144 8.23 -8.22 -3.32
CA ILE A 144 7.19 -7.22 -3.55
C ILE A 144 7.14 -7.00 -5.05
N ASP A 145 6.05 -7.44 -5.69
CA ASP A 145 5.98 -7.55 -7.14
C ASP A 145 5.96 -6.19 -7.85
N TYR A 146 5.31 -5.18 -7.25
CA TYR A 146 5.15 -3.86 -7.84
C TYR A 146 5.43 -2.75 -6.82
N ILE A 147 6.64 -2.19 -6.85
CA ILE A 147 7.07 -1.11 -5.95
C ILE A 147 6.90 0.23 -6.64
N GLY A 148 6.16 1.16 -6.05
CA GLY A 148 6.08 2.55 -6.49
C GLY A 148 7.42 3.25 -6.31
N PHE A 149 7.82 3.46 -5.06
CA PHE A 149 9.08 4.12 -4.71
C PHE A 149 9.76 3.43 -3.52
N GLU A 150 11.07 3.27 -3.61
CA GLU A 150 11.89 2.97 -2.44
C GLU A 150 12.24 4.27 -1.71
N ILE A 151 12.04 4.29 -0.40
CA ILE A 151 12.36 5.42 0.47
C ILE A 151 13.22 4.97 1.66
N GLY A 152 13.80 5.94 2.38
CA GLY A 152 14.52 5.68 3.62
C GLY A 152 13.58 5.44 4.80
N ASN A 153 14.04 5.76 6.00
CA ASN A 153 13.25 5.57 7.23
C ASN A 153 12.45 6.83 7.61
N GLU A 154 12.18 7.72 6.66
CA GLU A 154 11.48 8.97 6.91
C GLU A 154 10.05 8.71 7.38
N PHE A 155 9.54 9.54 8.29
CA PHE A 155 8.13 9.56 8.62
C PHE A 155 7.39 10.38 7.56
N VAL A 156 6.44 9.75 6.86
CA VAL A 156 5.79 10.31 5.66
C VAL A 156 4.28 10.45 5.82
N VAL A 157 3.73 11.46 5.16
CA VAL A 157 2.29 11.77 5.10
C VAL A 157 1.90 12.17 3.68
N GLY A 158 0.59 12.20 3.41
CA GLY A 158 0.07 12.55 2.09
C GLY A 158 -0.24 11.34 1.23
N PHE A 159 -1.06 11.56 0.21
CA PHE A 159 -1.50 10.54 -0.73
C PHE A 159 -2.07 9.28 -0.03
N GLY A 160 -2.94 9.51 0.95
CA GLY A 160 -3.52 8.46 1.79
C GLY A 160 -2.80 8.23 3.13
N LEU A 161 -1.50 8.53 3.24
CA LEU A 161 -0.74 8.42 4.50
C LEU A 161 -1.07 9.57 5.46
N ASP A 162 -0.97 9.33 6.77
CA ASP A 162 -1.43 10.28 7.79
C ASP A 162 -0.48 10.49 8.98
N TYR A 163 -0.73 11.61 9.64
CA TYR A 163 -0.30 11.89 11.01
C TYR A 163 -1.55 12.19 11.84
N ASP A 164 -1.85 11.33 12.83
CA ASP A 164 -3.04 11.38 13.66
C ASP A 164 -4.36 11.59 12.88
N GLY A 165 -4.52 10.83 11.80
CA GLY A 165 -5.69 10.87 10.92
C GLY A 165 -5.69 12.02 9.90
N HIS A 166 -4.71 12.92 9.92
CA HIS A 166 -4.65 14.11 9.07
C HIS A 166 -3.55 14.01 8.00
N GLY A 167 -3.70 14.77 6.92
CA GLY A 167 -2.70 14.82 5.83
C GLY A 167 -2.98 13.88 4.66
N ARG A 168 -3.90 12.91 4.80
CA ARG A 168 -4.23 11.93 3.73
C ARG A 168 -4.60 12.58 2.39
N ASN A 169 -5.20 13.78 2.44
CA ASN A 169 -5.69 14.52 1.28
C ASN A 169 -4.62 15.32 0.52
N LEU A 170 -3.36 15.33 0.99
CA LEU A 170 -2.28 15.98 0.25
C LEU A 170 -1.98 15.20 -1.02
N ALA A 171 -1.82 15.89 -2.15
CA ALA A 171 -1.64 15.25 -3.47
C ALA A 171 -0.24 14.64 -3.68
N GLY A 172 0.74 15.08 -2.89
CA GLY A 172 2.11 14.57 -2.91
C GLY A 172 2.43 13.81 -1.63
N ILE A 173 3.62 13.24 -1.58
CA ILE A 173 4.14 12.59 -0.37
C ILE A 173 5.14 13.54 0.28
N TYR A 174 4.99 13.74 1.58
CA TYR A 174 5.77 14.68 2.36
C TYR A 174 6.46 13.96 3.49
N GLN A 175 7.71 14.29 3.76
CA GLN A 175 8.48 13.77 4.88
C GLN A 175 8.49 14.76 6.04
N LEU A 176 8.61 14.25 7.26
CA LEU A 176 8.83 15.08 8.45
C LEU A 176 10.11 15.90 8.27
N LYS A 177 9.99 17.22 8.40
CA LYS A 177 11.12 18.13 8.30
C LYS A 177 12.09 17.88 9.45
N SER A 178 13.34 17.57 9.12
CA SER A 178 14.40 17.51 10.12
C SER A 178 14.69 18.92 10.64
N VAL A 179 14.79 19.06 11.96
CA VAL A 179 15.16 20.32 12.63
C VAL A 179 16.65 20.58 12.45
#